data_AF-A0AAI8PSE7-F1
#
_entry.id   AF-A0AAI8PSE7-F1
#
_cell.length_a   1.000
_cell.length_b   1.000
_cell.length_c   1.000
_cell.angle_alpha   90.00
_cell.angle_beta   90.00
_cell.angle_gamma   90.00
#
_symmetry.space_group_name_H-M   'P 1'
#
loop_
_entity.id
_entity.type
_entity.pdbx_description
1 polymer ?
#
loop_
_entity_poly.entity_id
_entity_poly.type
_entity_poly.pdbx_seq_one_letter_code
_entity_poly.pdbx_strand_id
1 'polypeptide(L)'
;MTDSPASPSFRLAYVPGVTPAKWVRIWQERLPDIPLELLQVTASEASDVLRDGRADAGLVRLPVDRTVFSAIPLYTETTVVVVPKDHVVTAAEEITLDDLTDEVVVHPLDDVIGWDQPPGEPAFERPATTADAIELVAANIGVLVVPQSLARLHHRRDLTYRPVTDAPESAVALAWPEDATTDLVEDFIGIVRGRTVNSSRGRTQPKPEKEPKKGPAGKGGGKPGGGAGKGTARGASGGARGARGGSGKSGGTGGGSGRAGGAKGGAAGRRGKPKRRG
;
A
#
# COMPACT_ATOMS: atom_id res chain seq x y z
N MET A 1 -23.97 6.37 -39.66
CA MET A 1 -23.87 5.32 -38.64
C MET A 1 -23.97 6.01 -37.31
N THR A 2 -24.92 5.62 -36.45
CA THR A 2 -24.96 6.10 -35.07
C THR A 2 -24.01 5.25 -34.25
N ASP A 3 -22.94 5.84 -33.73
CA ASP A 3 -22.23 5.24 -32.60
C ASP A 3 -23.23 5.12 -31.45
N SER A 4 -23.55 3.90 -31.06
CA SER A 4 -24.10 3.67 -29.72
C SER A 4 -23.01 4.09 -28.74
N PRO A 5 -23.28 5.02 -27.79
CA PRO A 5 -22.31 5.31 -26.75
C PRO A 5 -22.00 4.00 -26.03
N ALA A 6 -20.72 3.65 -25.95
CA ALA A 6 -20.30 2.50 -25.17
C ALA A 6 -20.81 2.67 -23.74
N SER A 7 -21.55 1.68 -23.23
CA SER A 7 -22.00 1.70 -21.84
C SER A 7 -20.77 1.88 -20.94
N PRO A 8 -20.81 2.80 -19.95
CA PRO A 8 -19.66 3.00 -19.09
C PRO A 8 -19.34 1.68 -18.36
N SER A 9 -18.10 1.22 -18.48
CA SER A 9 -17.55 0.14 -17.67
C SER A 9 -16.39 0.65 -16.83
N PHE A 10 -16.02 -0.09 -15.78
CA PHE A 10 -14.90 0.23 -14.92
C PHE A 10 -13.88 -0.91 -14.96
N ARG A 11 -12.71 -0.65 -15.53
CA ARG A 11 -11.67 -1.65 -15.78
C ARG A 11 -10.67 -1.62 -14.64
N LEU A 12 -10.61 -2.69 -13.87
CA LEU A 12 -9.72 -2.86 -12.72
C LEU A 12 -8.60 -3.82 -13.08
N ALA A 13 -7.38 -3.31 -13.21
CA ALA A 13 -6.18 -4.12 -13.30
C ALA A 13 -5.88 -4.80 -11.95
N TYR A 14 -5.31 -6.00 -11.94
CA TYR A 14 -4.79 -6.62 -10.72
C TYR A 14 -3.60 -7.54 -11.00
N VAL A 15 -2.62 -7.52 -10.08
CA VAL A 15 -1.39 -8.31 -10.17
C VAL A 15 -1.50 -9.66 -9.44
N PRO A 16 -0.62 -10.65 -9.72
CA PRO A 16 -0.66 -11.95 -9.06
C PRO A 16 -0.59 -11.87 -7.53
N GLY A 17 -1.31 -12.78 -6.88
CA GLY A 17 -1.49 -12.84 -5.42
C GLY A 17 -2.59 -11.91 -4.88
N VAL A 18 -2.95 -10.84 -5.61
CA VAL A 18 -4.00 -9.91 -5.15
C VAL A 18 -5.39 -10.43 -5.49
N THR A 19 -6.30 -10.41 -4.51
CA THR A 19 -7.66 -10.95 -4.66
C THR A 19 -8.71 -9.83 -4.72
N PRO A 20 -9.22 -9.45 -5.92
CA PRO A 20 -10.15 -8.32 -6.07
C PRO A 20 -11.57 -8.60 -5.56
N ALA A 21 -11.94 -9.87 -5.36
CA ALA A 21 -13.32 -10.35 -5.20
C ALA A 21 -14.17 -9.57 -4.17
N LYS A 22 -13.59 -9.16 -3.04
CA LYS A 22 -14.28 -8.36 -2.01
C LYS A 22 -14.82 -7.04 -2.57
N TRP A 23 -13.99 -6.30 -3.31
CA TRP A 23 -14.35 -4.98 -3.82
C TRP A 23 -15.25 -5.08 -5.06
N VAL A 24 -15.01 -6.09 -5.91
CA VAL A 24 -15.88 -6.40 -7.07
C VAL A 24 -17.31 -6.70 -6.63
N ARG A 25 -17.48 -7.51 -5.58
CA ARG A 25 -18.81 -7.82 -5.01
C ARG A 25 -19.53 -6.54 -4.53
N ILE A 26 -18.81 -5.65 -3.85
CA ILE A 26 -19.38 -4.39 -3.33
C ILE A 26 -19.66 -3.39 -4.48
N TRP A 27 -18.86 -3.41 -5.55
CA TRP A 27 -19.14 -2.61 -6.75
C TRP A 27 -20.44 -3.05 -7.42
N GLN A 28 -20.60 -4.34 -7.69
CA GLN A 28 -21.80 -4.91 -8.30
C GLN A 28 -23.07 -4.65 -7.47
N GLU A 29 -22.96 -4.60 -6.14
CA GLU A 29 -24.07 -4.22 -5.24
C GLU A 29 -24.45 -2.73 -5.29
N ARG A 30 -23.53 -1.83 -5.70
CA ARG A 30 -23.73 -0.37 -5.64
C ARG A 30 -23.97 0.28 -6.98
N LEU A 31 -23.35 -0.27 -8.03
CA LEU A 31 -23.36 0.22 -9.40
C LEU A 31 -23.72 -0.95 -10.33
N PRO A 32 -24.91 -1.56 -10.17
CA PRO A 32 -25.30 -2.77 -10.93
C PRO A 32 -25.38 -2.52 -12.44
N ASP A 33 -25.62 -1.27 -12.86
CA ASP A 33 -25.71 -0.86 -14.26
C ASP A 33 -24.33 -0.54 -14.90
N ILE A 34 -23.24 -0.56 -14.12
CA ILE A 34 -21.87 -0.25 -14.56
C ILE A 34 -21.00 -1.49 -14.37
N PRO A 35 -20.77 -2.31 -15.42
CA PRO A 35 -19.96 -3.52 -15.28
C PRO A 35 -18.53 -3.20 -14.85
N LEU A 36 -17.99 -4.02 -13.95
CA LEU A 36 -16.58 -4.00 -13.58
C LEU A 36 -15.85 -5.11 -14.33
N GLU A 37 -14.90 -4.72 -15.18
CA GLU A 37 -14.06 -5.62 -15.96
C GLU A 37 -12.73 -5.85 -15.21
N LEU A 38 -12.34 -7.12 -15.05
CA LEU A 38 -11.09 -7.49 -14.40
C LEU A 38 -10.01 -7.78 -15.44
N LEU A 39 -8.88 -7.08 -15.34
CA LEU A 39 -7.72 -7.28 -16.20
C LEU A 39 -6.55 -7.82 -15.37
N GLN A 40 -6.23 -9.11 -15.51
CA GLN A 40 -5.05 -9.67 -14.87
C GLN A 40 -3.80 -9.27 -15.66
N VAL A 41 -2.78 -8.74 -14.97
CA VAL A 41 -1.54 -8.21 -15.56
C VAL A 41 -0.34 -8.63 -14.73
N THR A 42 0.86 -8.70 -15.31
CA THR A 42 2.08 -8.87 -14.49
C THR A 42 2.35 -7.64 -13.62
N ALA A 43 3.16 -7.81 -12.56
CA ALA A 43 3.56 -6.69 -11.71
C ALA A 43 4.32 -5.60 -12.50
N SER A 44 5.14 -6.00 -13.47
CA SER A 44 5.87 -5.12 -14.40
C SER A 44 4.98 -4.35 -15.36
N GLU A 45 3.93 -4.98 -15.92
CA GLU A 45 3.03 -4.32 -16.88
C GLU A 45 2.03 -3.36 -16.22
N ALA A 46 1.79 -3.49 -14.92
CA ALA A 46 0.69 -2.81 -14.23
C ALA A 46 0.76 -1.28 -14.34
N SER A 47 1.96 -0.69 -14.26
CA SER A 47 2.13 0.76 -14.43
C SER A 47 1.82 1.23 -15.85
N ASP A 48 2.24 0.47 -16.86
CA ASP A 48 2.01 0.82 -18.26
C ASP A 48 0.53 0.67 -18.63
N VAL A 49 -0.13 -0.40 -18.17
CA VAL A 49 -1.57 -0.63 -18.32
C VAL A 49 -2.40 0.53 -17.77
N LEU A 50 -2.00 1.11 -16.63
CA LEU A 50 -2.66 2.29 -16.06
C LEU A 50 -2.32 3.57 -16.84
N ARG A 51 -1.05 3.79 -17.20
CA ARG A 51 -0.61 4.98 -17.95
C ARG A 51 -1.22 5.05 -19.35
N ASP A 52 -1.40 3.91 -20.00
CA ASP A 52 -2.03 3.78 -21.32
C ASP A 52 -3.56 3.97 -21.28
N GLY A 53 -4.16 4.10 -20.09
CA GLY A 53 -5.62 4.12 -19.92
C GLY A 53 -6.29 2.79 -20.31
N ARG A 54 -5.55 1.67 -20.29
CA ARG A 54 -6.09 0.31 -20.54
C ARG A 54 -6.87 -0.23 -19.34
N ALA A 55 -6.58 0.27 -18.14
CA ALA A 55 -7.42 0.13 -16.95
C ALA A 55 -7.62 1.50 -16.27
N ASP A 56 -8.74 1.67 -15.58
CA ASP A 56 -9.13 2.92 -14.91
C ASP A 56 -8.53 3.01 -13.49
N ALA A 57 -8.30 1.86 -12.86
CA ALA A 57 -7.53 1.72 -11.63
C ALA A 57 -6.86 0.34 -11.56
N GLY A 58 -5.90 0.16 -10.66
CA GLY A 58 -5.14 -1.07 -10.50
C GLY A 58 -4.92 -1.45 -9.04
N LEU A 59 -5.05 -2.74 -8.73
CA LEU A 59 -4.59 -3.34 -7.49
C LEU A 59 -3.15 -3.84 -7.70
N VAL A 60 -2.19 -3.06 -7.24
CA VAL A 60 -0.76 -3.18 -7.57
C VAL A 60 0.09 -3.34 -6.32
N ARG A 61 1.35 -3.75 -6.51
CA ARG A 61 2.35 -3.72 -5.44
C ARG A 61 3.05 -2.36 -5.39
N LEU A 62 3.48 -1.96 -4.21
CA LEU A 62 4.32 -0.79 -4.00
C LEU A 62 5.81 -1.19 -4.08
N PRO A 63 6.71 -0.26 -4.48
CA PRO A 63 6.45 1.14 -4.82
C PRO A 63 5.80 1.34 -6.20
N VAL A 64 5.11 2.47 -6.35
CA VAL A 64 4.69 3.02 -7.65
C VAL A 64 5.16 4.47 -7.74
N ASP A 65 5.38 4.97 -8.96
CA ASP A 65 5.78 6.35 -9.19
C ASP A 65 4.67 7.32 -8.75
N ARG A 66 4.93 8.04 -7.65
CA ARG A 66 3.99 9.01 -7.05
C ARG A 66 3.92 10.35 -7.76
N THR A 67 4.67 10.55 -8.85
CA THR A 67 4.56 11.70 -9.75
C THR A 67 3.62 11.44 -10.93
N VAL A 68 3.24 10.17 -11.14
CA VAL A 68 2.31 9.71 -12.19
C VAL A 68 1.04 9.13 -11.59
N PHE A 69 1.15 8.41 -10.47
CA PHE A 69 0.05 7.66 -9.87
C PHE A 69 -0.30 8.16 -8.47
N SER A 70 -1.58 8.52 -8.30
CA SER A 70 -2.21 8.49 -6.99
C SER A 70 -2.34 7.03 -6.52
N ALA A 71 -2.07 6.76 -5.24
CA ALA A 71 -2.28 5.42 -4.70
C ALA A 71 -2.56 5.39 -3.18
N ILE A 72 -3.43 4.46 -2.79
CA ILE A 72 -3.88 4.20 -1.41
C ILE A 72 -3.37 2.82 -0.99
N PRO A 73 -2.49 2.70 0.02
CA PRO A 73 -2.12 1.42 0.61
C PRO A 73 -3.35 0.70 1.20
N LEU A 74 -3.46 -0.61 0.95
CA LEU A 74 -4.63 -1.41 1.34
C LEU A 74 -4.30 -2.36 2.47
N TYR A 75 -3.22 -3.11 2.31
CA TYR A 75 -2.67 -4.05 3.27
C TYR A 75 -1.22 -4.36 2.92
N THR A 76 -0.49 -4.89 3.90
CA THR A 76 0.87 -5.40 3.71
C THR A 76 0.85 -6.92 3.81
N GLU A 77 1.64 -7.59 2.98
CA GLU A 77 1.76 -9.04 2.95
C GLU A 77 3.05 -9.50 3.61
N THR A 78 2.93 -10.47 4.52
CA THR A 78 4.06 -11.18 5.11
C THR A 78 4.88 -11.87 4.01
N THR A 79 6.19 -11.68 4.06
CA THR A 79 7.15 -12.35 3.18
C THR A 79 7.48 -13.74 3.77
N VAL A 80 7.53 -14.75 2.91
CA VAL A 80 7.73 -16.16 3.30
C VAL A 80 8.75 -16.83 2.39
N VAL A 81 9.58 -17.72 2.94
CA VAL A 81 10.37 -18.66 2.13
C VAL A 81 9.50 -19.87 1.80
N VAL A 82 9.54 -20.31 0.55
CA VAL A 82 8.91 -21.53 0.03
C VAL A 82 10.01 -22.58 -0.14
N VAL A 83 9.77 -23.77 0.39
CA VAL A 83 10.73 -24.88 0.48
C VAL A 83 10.06 -26.25 0.34
N PRO A 84 10.79 -27.30 -0.03
CA PRO A 84 10.36 -28.69 0.15
C PRO A 84 9.95 -28.99 1.60
N LYS A 85 9.00 -29.92 1.79
CA LYS A 85 8.47 -30.26 3.13
C LYS A 85 9.46 -30.92 4.09
N ASP A 86 10.57 -31.44 3.57
CA ASP A 86 11.68 -32.06 4.29
C ASP A 86 12.89 -31.12 4.48
N HIS A 87 12.78 -29.86 4.05
CA HIS A 87 13.83 -28.86 4.17
C HIS A 87 14.12 -28.48 5.64
N VAL A 88 15.39 -28.16 5.97
CA VAL A 88 15.83 -27.92 7.35
C VAL A 88 15.07 -26.79 8.04
N VAL A 89 14.80 -25.69 7.34
CA VAL A 89 14.04 -24.52 7.84
C VAL A 89 12.61 -24.86 8.30
N THR A 90 12.06 -26.02 7.90
CA THR A 90 10.73 -26.46 8.35
C THR A 90 10.68 -26.84 9.83
N ALA A 91 11.85 -27.05 10.47
CA ALA A 91 11.99 -27.34 11.89
C ALA A 91 11.67 -26.15 12.82
N ALA A 92 11.69 -24.92 12.29
CA ALA A 92 11.21 -23.71 12.98
C ALA A 92 9.80 -23.33 12.49
N GLU A 93 9.07 -22.49 13.23
CA GLU A 93 7.77 -21.94 12.79
C GLU A 93 7.94 -20.70 11.90
N GLU A 94 9.03 -19.96 12.10
CA GLU A 94 9.46 -18.75 11.39
C GLU A 94 11.01 -18.72 11.33
N ILE A 95 11.57 -17.94 10.41
CA ILE A 95 13.03 -17.79 10.23
C ILE A 95 13.43 -16.32 10.03
N THR A 96 14.74 -16.10 9.88
CA THR A 96 15.38 -14.83 9.48
C THR A 96 16.03 -14.93 8.10
N LEU A 97 16.52 -13.81 7.56
CA LEU A 97 17.33 -13.79 6.35
C LEU A 97 18.70 -14.45 6.58
N ASP A 98 19.27 -14.32 7.79
CA ASP A 98 20.53 -14.97 8.17
C ASP A 98 20.45 -16.51 8.00
N ASP A 99 19.29 -17.13 8.30
CA ASP A 99 19.04 -18.57 8.11
C ASP A 99 19.05 -19.02 6.63
N LEU A 100 19.05 -18.08 5.68
CA LEU A 100 19.10 -18.34 4.23
C LEU A 100 20.47 -18.09 3.61
N THR A 101 21.46 -17.62 4.37
CA THR A 101 22.77 -17.18 3.85
C THR A 101 23.51 -18.28 3.08
N ASP A 102 23.44 -19.52 3.56
CA ASP A 102 24.07 -20.71 2.96
C ASP A 102 23.15 -21.44 1.95
N GLU A 103 21.93 -20.94 1.71
CA GLU A 103 20.95 -21.56 0.82
C GLU A 103 21.00 -20.97 -0.59
N VAL A 104 20.75 -21.80 -1.61
CA VAL A 104 20.57 -21.32 -2.98
C VAL A 104 19.20 -20.66 -3.12
N VAL A 105 19.17 -19.33 -3.31
CA VAL A 105 17.94 -18.56 -3.48
C VAL A 105 17.61 -18.40 -4.97
N VAL A 106 16.49 -18.98 -5.38
CA VAL A 106 15.90 -18.81 -6.71
C VAL A 106 15.27 -17.43 -6.80
N HIS A 107 15.69 -16.63 -7.79
CA HIS A 107 15.26 -15.24 -7.96
C HIS A 107 14.64 -15.03 -9.37
N PRO A 108 13.31 -15.09 -9.52
CA PRO A 108 12.66 -14.93 -10.83
C PRO A 108 12.80 -13.50 -11.38
N LEU A 109 12.56 -13.32 -12.68
CA LEU A 109 12.56 -12.00 -13.33
C LEU A 109 11.34 -11.14 -12.96
N ASP A 110 10.25 -11.76 -12.50
CA ASP A 110 9.02 -11.10 -12.03
C ASP A 110 8.98 -10.88 -10.51
N ASP A 111 10.12 -10.95 -9.81
CA ASP A 111 10.18 -10.75 -8.36
C ASP A 111 9.62 -9.39 -7.93
N VAL A 112 8.98 -9.40 -6.75
CA VAL A 112 8.21 -8.30 -6.19
C VAL A 112 8.64 -7.94 -4.76
N ILE A 113 9.74 -8.52 -4.27
CA ILE A 113 10.39 -8.12 -3.02
C ILE A 113 11.40 -7.00 -3.30
N GLY A 114 11.31 -5.91 -2.55
CA GLY A 114 12.10 -4.70 -2.75
C GLY A 114 13.51 -4.73 -2.15
N TRP A 115 14.30 -5.77 -2.42
CA TRP A 115 15.69 -5.89 -1.97
C TRP A 115 16.71 -5.66 -3.08
N ASP A 116 17.91 -5.20 -2.70
CA ASP A 116 19.01 -4.98 -3.64
C ASP A 116 19.62 -6.29 -4.15
N GLN A 117 19.66 -7.34 -3.32
CA GLN A 117 20.18 -8.68 -3.63
C GLN A 117 19.38 -9.76 -2.87
N PRO A 118 19.32 -11.01 -3.36
CA PRO A 118 18.74 -12.14 -2.61
C PRO A 118 19.48 -12.40 -1.29
N PRO A 119 18.81 -12.93 -0.25
CA PRO A 119 19.38 -13.15 1.08
C PRO A 119 20.26 -14.41 1.24
N GLY A 120 20.74 -14.98 0.14
CA GLY A 120 21.56 -16.20 0.12
C GLY A 120 22.33 -16.32 -1.18
N GLU A 121 22.86 -17.50 -1.50
CA GLU A 121 23.59 -17.71 -2.76
C GLU A 121 22.63 -17.58 -3.95
N PRO A 122 22.82 -16.64 -4.89
CA PRO A 122 21.90 -16.48 -6.01
C PRO A 122 22.00 -17.68 -6.96
N ALA A 123 20.84 -18.26 -7.30
CA ALA A 123 20.76 -19.33 -8.30
C ALA A 123 21.39 -18.89 -9.65
N PHE A 124 22.09 -19.81 -10.30
CA PHE A 124 22.87 -19.53 -11.53
C PHE A 124 22.02 -18.95 -12.68
N GLU A 125 20.79 -19.45 -12.85
CA GLU A 125 19.81 -18.95 -13.81
C GLU A 125 18.60 -18.35 -13.09
N ARG A 126 18.12 -17.22 -13.61
CA ARG A 126 16.90 -16.56 -13.13
C ARG A 126 15.71 -17.05 -13.97
N PRO A 127 14.74 -17.78 -13.39
CA PRO A 127 13.53 -18.18 -14.11
C PRO A 127 12.72 -16.96 -14.56
N ALA A 128 11.96 -17.10 -15.65
CA ALA A 128 11.17 -15.99 -16.20
C ALA A 128 10.03 -15.57 -15.27
N THR A 129 9.39 -16.53 -14.60
CA THR A 129 8.26 -16.27 -13.70
C THR A 129 8.44 -16.91 -12.32
N THR A 130 7.67 -16.41 -11.35
CA THR A 130 7.52 -16.98 -10.02
C THR A 130 6.96 -18.41 -10.09
N ALA A 131 6.14 -18.74 -11.10
CA ALA A 131 5.65 -20.10 -11.32
C ALA A 131 6.79 -21.05 -11.71
N ASP A 132 7.67 -20.64 -12.62
CA ASP A 132 8.85 -21.43 -13.02
C ASP A 132 9.82 -21.59 -11.83
N ALA A 133 9.99 -20.56 -11.01
CA ALA A 133 10.78 -20.62 -9.78
C ALA A 133 10.26 -21.68 -8.79
N ILE A 134 8.94 -21.79 -8.64
CA ILE A 134 8.30 -22.81 -7.79
C ILE A 134 8.59 -24.23 -8.28
N GLU A 135 8.68 -24.46 -9.60
CA GLU A 135 9.10 -25.77 -10.15
C GLU A 135 10.57 -26.09 -9.83
N LEU A 136 11.46 -25.08 -9.83
CA LEU A 136 12.86 -25.28 -9.42
C LEU A 136 12.98 -25.62 -7.93
N VAL A 137 12.21 -24.96 -7.06
CA VAL A 137 12.15 -25.30 -5.62
C VAL A 137 11.63 -26.72 -5.41
N ALA A 138 10.61 -27.14 -6.16
CA ALA A 138 10.07 -28.51 -6.09
C ALA A 138 11.02 -29.58 -6.67
N ALA A 139 12.03 -29.18 -7.44
CA ALA A 139 13.13 -30.03 -7.88
C ALA A 139 14.32 -30.03 -6.89
N ASN A 140 14.17 -29.43 -5.70
CA ASN A 140 15.21 -29.23 -4.69
C ASN A 140 16.47 -28.50 -5.23
N ILE A 141 16.30 -27.58 -6.19
CA ILE A 141 17.40 -26.77 -6.75
C ILE A 141 17.77 -25.60 -5.82
N GLY A 142 16.83 -25.16 -4.98
CA GLY A 142 17.00 -24.07 -4.03
C GLY A 142 15.70 -23.71 -3.33
N VAL A 143 15.69 -22.56 -2.67
CA VAL A 143 14.54 -21.96 -1.98
C VAL A 143 14.04 -20.72 -2.72
N LEU A 144 12.78 -20.32 -2.53
CA LEU A 144 12.22 -19.11 -3.13
C LEU A 144 11.54 -18.26 -2.07
N VAL A 145 11.87 -16.98 -1.99
CA VAL A 145 11.21 -16.05 -1.07
C VAL A 145 10.23 -15.18 -1.83
N VAL A 146 8.98 -15.10 -1.35
CA VAL A 146 7.88 -14.37 -2.00
C VAL A 146 6.87 -13.86 -0.96
N PRO A 147 5.96 -12.92 -1.32
CA PRO A 147 4.80 -12.62 -0.51
C PRO A 147 3.93 -13.88 -0.32
N GLN A 148 3.35 -14.05 0.88
CA GLN A 148 2.56 -15.24 1.22
C GLN A 148 1.41 -15.53 0.24
N SER A 149 0.86 -14.51 -0.43
CA SER A 149 -0.17 -14.70 -1.45
C SER A 149 0.32 -15.40 -2.71
N LEU A 150 1.58 -15.19 -3.14
CA LEU A 150 2.18 -15.93 -4.26
C LEU A 150 2.49 -17.38 -3.86
N ALA A 151 3.00 -17.60 -2.66
CA ALA A 151 3.19 -18.95 -2.10
C ALA A 151 1.87 -19.74 -2.02
N ARG A 152 0.74 -19.06 -1.74
CA ARG A 152 -0.61 -19.65 -1.77
C ARG A 152 -1.15 -19.85 -3.19
N LEU A 153 -0.88 -18.91 -4.10
CA LEU A 153 -1.30 -19.00 -5.51
C LEU A 153 -0.66 -20.19 -6.23
N HIS A 154 0.63 -20.44 -5.97
CA HIS A 154 1.41 -21.55 -6.54
C HIS A 154 1.54 -22.74 -5.58
N HIS A 155 0.61 -22.89 -4.63
CA HIS A 155 0.66 -23.96 -3.63
C HIS A 155 0.59 -25.37 -4.26
N ARG A 156 1.54 -26.23 -3.90
CA ARG A 156 1.63 -27.64 -4.29
C ARG A 156 1.93 -28.54 -3.09
N ARG A 157 1.61 -29.84 -3.21
CA ARG A 157 1.49 -30.77 -2.06
C ARG A 157 2.81 -31.20 -1.41
N ASP A 158 3.91 -31.03 -2.13
CA ASP A 158 5.30 -31.32 -1.79
C ASP A 158 6.05 -30.12 -1.17
N LEU A 159 5.55 -28.89 -1.40
CA LEU A 159 6.11 -27.67 -0.83
C LEU A 159 5.36 -27.20 0.43
N THR A 160 6.04 -26.35 1.20
CA THR A 160 5.52 -25.61 2.35
C THR A 160 6.17 -24.22 2.39
N TYR A 161 5.76 -23.37 3.32
CA TYR A 161 6.42 -22.08 3.54
C TYR A 161 6.62 -21.75 5.02
N ARG A 162 7.51 -20.80 5.30
CA ARG A 162 7.81 -20.22 6.62
C ARG A 162 7.90 -18.69 6.52
N PRO A 163 7.33 -17.92 7.46
CA PRO A 163 7.56 -16.48 7.55
C PRO A 163 9.05 -16.16 7.69
N VAL A 164 9.48 -15.09 7.02
CA VAL A 164 10.82 -14.52 7.18
C VAL A 164 10.64 -13.17 7.88
N THR A 165 11.08 -13.08 9.13
CA THR A 165 10.65 -12.06 10.10
C THR A 165 11.29 -10.68 9.90
N ASP A 166 12.44 -10.65 9.26
CA ASP A 166 13.30 -9.49 8.95
C ASP A 166 13.39 -9.19 7.45
N ALA A 167 12.64 -9.91 6.62
CA ALA A 167 12.51 -9.65 5.19
C ALA A 167 11.73 -8.34 4.91
N PRO A 168 12.01 -7.64 3.79
CA PRO A 168 11.15 -6.56 3.32
C PRO A 168 9.72 -7.07 3.09
N GLU A 169 8.73 -6.39 3.67
CA GLU A 169 7.32 -6.72 3.43
C GLU A 169 6.85 -6.21 2.05
N SER A 170 5.87 -6.87 1.44
CA SER A 170 5.29 -6.44 0.15
C SER A 170 3.93 -5.79 0.35
N ALA A 171 3.84 -4.48 0.13
CA ALA A 171 2.61 -3.72 0.31
C ALA A 171 1.74 -3.67 -0.96
N VAL A 172 0.44 -3.91 -0.82
CA VAL A 172 -0.56 -3.82 -1.90
C VAL A 172 -1.31 -2.51 -1.81
N ALA A 173 -1.47 -1.83 -2.93
CA ALA A 173 -2.16 -0.54 -3.06
C ALA A 173 -3.24 -0.56 -4.15
N LEU A 174 -4.26 0.28 -3.99
CA LEU A 174 -5.05 0.77 -5.12
C LEU A 174 -4.27 1.93 -5.75
N ALA A 175 -4.00 1.89 -7.05
CA ALA A 175 -3.34 2.96 -7.80
C ALA A 175 -4.17 3.37 -9.04
N TRP A 176 -4.05 4.64 -9.45
CA TRP A 176 -4.66 5.18 -10.67
C TRP A 176 -3.85 6.41 -11.14
N PRO A 177 -3.87 6.78 -12.43
CA PRO A 177 -3.19 7.99 -12.91
C PRO A 177 -3.75 9.25 -12.22
N GLU A 178 -2.88 10.13 -11.73
CA GLU A 178 -3.30 11.28 -10.92
C GLU A 178 -4.24 12.24 -11.69
N ASP A 179 -3.97 12.42 -12.98
CA ASP A 179 -4.75 13.23 -13.92
C ASP A 179 -6.08 12.57 -14.37
N ALA A 180 -6.28 11.27 -14.08
CA ALA A 180 -7.45 10.49 -14.46
C ALA A 180 -8.39 10.16 -13.27
N THR A 181 -8.44 11.02 -12.25
CA THR A 181 -9.34 10.84 -11.10
C THR A 181 -10.81 11.13 -11.47
N THR A 182 -11.51 10.13 -12.02
CA THR A 182 -12.93 10.21 -12.42
C THR A 182 -13.92 9.92 -11.29
N ASP A 183 -15.21 10.23 -11.49
CA ASP A 183 -16.28 9.88 -10.54
C ASP A 183 -16.31 8.36 -10.22
N LEU A 184 -16.07 7.50 -11.21
CA LEU A 184 -16.03 6.04 -11.02
C LEU A 184 -14.81 5.59 -10.20
N VAL A 185 -13.66 6.25 -10.38
CA VAL A 185 -12.48 6.05 -9.55
C VAL A 185 -12.76 6.49 -8.11
N GLU A 186 -13.43 7.62 -7.88
CA GLU A 186 -13.85 8.08 -6.54
C GLU A 186 -14.86 7.13 -5.85
N ASP A 187 -15.81 6.59 -6.60
CA ASP A 187 -16.73 5.56 -6.11
C ASP A 187 -15.98 4.27 -5.72
N PHE A 188 -15.01 3.83 -6.53
CA PHE A 188 -14.18 2.66 -6.21
C PHE A 188 -13.26 2.92 -5.00
N ILE A 189 -12.63 4.09 -4.91
CA ILE A 189 -11.90 4.56 -3.72
C ILE A 189 -12.80 4.52 -2.49
N GLY A 190 -14.08 4.87 -2.63
CA GLY A 190 -15.05 4.80 -1.55
C GLY A 190 -15.38 3.38 -1.11
N ILE A 191 -15.51 2.46 -2.05
CA ILE A 191 -15.69 1.03 -1.79
C ILE A 191 -14.46 0.45 -1.07
N VAL A 192 -13.27 0.79 -1.55
CA VAL A 192 -11.99 0.30 -1.01
C VAL A 192 -11.73 0.83 0.41
N ARG A 193 -12.04 2.11 0.67
CA ARG A 193 -12.01 2.74 2.01
C ARG A 193 -13.18 2.32 2.91
N GLY A 194 -14.09 1.47 2.45
CA GLY A 194 -15.24 1.00 3.24
C GLY A 194 -16.30 2.07 3.53
N ARG A 195 -16.34 3.19 2.79
CA ARG A 195 -17.44 4.18 2.87
C ARG A 195 -18.75 3.47 2.61
N THR A 196 -19.75 3.60 3.48
CA THR A 196 -21.09 3.03 3.25
C THR A 196 -21.86 3.88 2.22
N VAL A 197 -22.87 3.29 1.58
CA VAL A 197 -23.67 3.97 0.52
C VAL A 197 -24.35 5.26 1.02
N ASN A 198 -24.65 5.33 2.33
CA ASN A 198 -25.21 6.51 2.99
C ASN A 198 -24.17 7.55 3.45
N SER A 199 -22.89 7.42 3.09
CA SER A 199 -21.83 8.37 3.47
C SER A 199 -21.83 9.62 2.56
N SER A 200 -22.94 10.36 2.57
CA SER A 200 -23.17 11.56 1.77
C SER A 200 -22.46 12.82 2.33
N ARG A 201 -21.13 12.76 2.44
CA ARG A 201 -20.27 13.96 2.58
C ARG A 201 -19.53 14.20 1.27
N GLY A 202 -20.23 14.71 0.27
CA GLY A 202 -19.63 15.06 -1.03
C GLY A 202 -20.63 15.27 -2.18
N ARG A 203 -21.74 14.53 -2.21
CA ARG A 203 -22.76 14.69 -3.26
C ARG A 203 -23.58 15.97 -3.02
N THR A 204 -23.19 17.06 -3.69
CA THR A 204 -24.04 18.24 -3.87
C THR A 204 -25.31 17.82 -4.59
N GLN A 205 -26.39 17.59 -3.84
CA GLN A 205 -27.71 17.38 -4.44
C GLN A 205 -28.15 18.69 -5.12
N PRO A 206 -28.67 18.65 -6.36
CA PRO A 206 -29.38 19.79 -6.94
C PRO A 206 -30.53 20.15 -6.01
N LYS A 207 -30.50 21.37 -5.48
CA LYS A 207 -31.50 21.89 -4.55
C LYS A 207 -32.84 22.01 -5.30
N PRO A 208 -33.91 21.28 -4.92
CA PRO A 208 -35.18 21.41 -5.61
C PRO A 208 -35.70 22.85 -5.48
N GLU A 209 -35.98 23.45 -6.62
CA GLU A 209 -36.41 24.83 -6.73
C GLU A 209 -37.80 24.99 -6.09
N LYS A 210 -37.92 25.91 -5.13
CA LYS A 210 -39.16 26.08 -4.37
C LYS A 210 -40.16 26.90 -5.18
N GLU A 211 -41.16 26.23 -5.75
CA GLU A 211 -42.35 26.91 -6.25
C GLU A 211 -43.00 27.77 -5.14
N PRO A 212 -43.36 29.03 -5.42
CA PRO A 212 -43.96 29.91 -4.42
C PRO A 212 -45.43 29.53 -4.16
N LYS A 213 -45.70 28.95 -2.99
CA LYS A 213 -47.08 28.70 -2.53
C LYS A 213 -47.84 30.02 -2.37
N LYS A 214 -48.94 30.17 -3.11
CA LYS A 214 -49.91 31.26 -2.95
C LYS A 214 -50.51 31.21 -1.52
N GLY A 215 -50.48 32.35 -0.83
CA GLY A 215 -51.08 32.48 0.51
C GLY A 215 -52.61 32.56 0.49
N PRO A 216 -53.30 32.16 1.56
CA PRO A 216 -54.75 32.31 1.68
C PRO A 216 -55.14 33.75 2.03
N ALA A 217 -56.27 34.21 1.51
CA ALA A 217 -56.78 35.56 1.73
C ALA A 217 -57.45 35.70 3.11
N GLY A 218 -57.10 36.75 3.86
CA GLY A 218 -57.77 37.18 5.09
C GLY A 218 -58.19 38.66 5.00
N LYS A 219 -59.49 38.94 5.13
CA LYS A 219 -60.03 40.31 5.19
C LYS A 219 -59.94 40.88 6.61
N GLY A 220 -59.67 42.18 6.70
CA GLY A 220 -60.44 43.06 7.60
C GLY A 220 -59.69 43.81 8.72
N GLY A 221 -59.53 45.12 8.52
CA GLY A 221 -59.79 46.14 9.55
C GLY A 221 -58.71 46.49 10.57
N GLY A 222 -58.39 47.79 10.69
CA GLY A 222 -57.72 48.35 11.88
C GLY A 222 -56.55 49.31 11.60
N LYS A 223 -56.75 50.59 11.90
CA LYS A 223 -55.75 51.69 12.04
C LYS A 223 -56.21 52.53 13.26
N PRO A 224 -55.44 53.52 13.81
CA PRO A 224 -54.01 53.83 13.67
C PRO A 224 -53.29 54.13 15.03
N GLY A 225 -52.00 54.49 14.98
CA GLY A 225 -51.25 55.19 16.04
C GLY A 225 -50.03 54.42 16.58
N GLY A 226 -48.91 55.03 17.00
CA GLY A 226 -48.49 56.43 16.99
C GLY A 226 -47.20 56.64 17.83
N GLY A 227 -46.39 57.67 17.54
CA GLY A 227 -45.11 57.98 18.25
C GLY A 227 -43.89 57.21 17.71
N ALA A 228 -42.72 57.78 17.33
CA ALA A 228 -42.00 59.02 17.64
C ALA A 228 -41.12 59.01 18.92
N GLY A 229 -39.84 59.42 18.78
CA GLY A 229 -38.83 59.53 19.85
C GLY A 229 -37.72 58.46 19.73
N LYS A 230 -36.47 58.69 19.31
CA LYS A 230 -35.45 59.78 19.48
C LYS A 230 -34.54 59.57 20.70
N GLY A 231 -33.23 59.44 20.45
CA GLY A 231 -32.13 59.51 21.44
C GLY A 231 -31.07 58.43 21.15
N THR A 232 -29.83 58.72 20.71
CA THR A 232 -28.68 59.37 21.39
C THR A 232 -28.17 58.64 22.64
N ALA A 233 -26.87 58.47 22.91
CA ALA A 233 -25.64 58.61 22.11
C ALA A 233 -24.40 58.20 22.97
N ARG A 234 -23.27 57.85 22.32
CA ARG A 234 -21.86 58.03 22.78
C ARG A 234 -21.32 57.23 24.01
N GLY A 235 -19.98 57.08 24.01
CA GLY A 235 -19.15 56.54 25.10
C GLY A 235 -18.66 55.11 24.82
N ALA A 236 -17.51 54.82 24.18
CA ALA A 236 -16.17 55.43 24.10
C ALA A 236 -15.23 55.13 25.29
N SER A 237 -14.00 54.70 24.97
CA SER A 237 -12.85 54.37 25.84
C SER A 237 -12.99 53.14 26.76
N GLY A 238 -11.92 52.39 27.06
CA GLY A 238 -10.57 52.40 26.46
C GLY A 238 -9.52 51.63 27.28
N GLY A 239 -8.51 51.06 26.60
CA GLY A 239 -7.28 50.52 27.19
C GLY A 239 -7.41 49.27 28.07
N ALA A 240 -6.33 48.65 28.56
CA ALA A 240 -4.94 48.64 28.07
C ALA A 240 -4.12 47.56 28.82
N ARG A 241 -3.20 46.88 28.09
CA ARG A 241 -1.91 46.30 28.55
C ARG A 241 -1.88 45.24 29.69
N GLY A 242 -0.96 44.28 29.52
CA GLY A 242 -0.38 43.49 30.61
C GLY A 242 -0.35 41.98 30.35
N ALA A 243 0.71 41.21 30.61
CA ALA A 243 2.14 41.28 30.24
C ALA A 243 2.91 40.19 31.00
N ARG A 244 4.00 39.64 30.40
CA ARG A 244 5.02 38.74 31.03
C ARG A 244 4.51 37.34 31.43
N GLY A 245 5.36 36.32 31.55
CA GLY A 245 6.80 36.17 31.26
C GLY A 245 7.16 34.67 31.31
N GLY A 246 8.07 34.15 30.48
CA GLY A 246 9.49 33.92 30.82
C GLY A 246 9.73 32.45 31.21
N SER A 247 10.88 31.77 31.09
CA SER A 247 12.18 31.92 30.41
C SER A 247 13.24 31.18 31.27
N GLY A 248 13.97 30.21 30.71
CA GLY A 248 15.11 29.51 31.37
C GLY A 248 15.36 28.14 30.69
N LYS A 249 16.46 27.81 29.99
CA LYS A 249 17.93 27.81 30.30
C LYS A 249 18.31 26.89 31.49
N SER A 250 19.41 26.10 31.48
CA SER A 250 20.52 25.91 30.52
C SER A 250 21.55 24.84 30.97
N GLY A 251 22.43 24.36 30.05
CA GLY A 251 23.75 23.74 30.34
C GLY A 251 23.74 22.19 30.47
N GLY A 252 24.74 21.39 30.07
CA GLY A 252 26.21 21.58 29.91
C GLY A 252 26.96 20.82 31.04
N THR A 253 28.09 20.11 30.92
CA THR A 253 29.15 19.95 29.87
C THR A 253 30.18 18.87 30.30
N GLY A 254 30.98 18.29 29.37
CA GLY A 254 32.27 17.55 29.63
C GLY A 254 32.14 16.09 30.12
N GLY A 255 33.09 15.15 29.98
CA GLY A 255 34.49 15.13 29.47
C GLY A 255 35.45 14.49 30.52
N GLY A 256 36.44 13.63 30.23
CA GLY A 256 36.94 13.00 29.00
C GLY A 256 38.24 12.17 29.27
N SER A 257 38.84 11.51 28.25
CA SER A 257 40.05 10.61 28.32
C SER A 257 39.88 9.27 29.06
N GLY A 258 40.62 8.16 28.79
CA GLY A 258 41.61 7.85 27.76
C GLY A 258 42.65 6.80 28.25
N ARG A 259 43.11 5.85 27.42
CA ARG A 259 44.38 5.10 27.61
C ARG A 259 44.79 4.26 26.39
N ALA A 260 46.10 4.06 26.22
CA ALA A 260 46.72 3.23 25.20
C ALA A 260 47.74 2.25 25.81
N GLY A 261 48.14 1.24 25.04
CA GLY A 261 49.15 0.22 25.38
C GLY A 261 48.58 -1.22 25.36
N GLY A 262 49.28 -2.25 24.89
CA GLY A 262 50.57 -2.26 24.19
C GLY A 262 51.25 -3.66 24.16
N ALA A 263 51.80 -4.02 23.00
CA ALA A 263 52.94 -4.95 22.79
C ALA A 263 52.84 -6.50 23.02
N LYS A 264 53.16 -7.20 21.92
CA LYS A 264 54.10 -8.36 21.76
C LYS A 264 53.74 -9.82 22.15
N GLY A 265 53.96 -10.71 21.17
CA GLY A 265 54.44 -12.10 21.32
C GLY A 265 53.40 -13.18 21.02
N GLY A 266 53.68 -14.23 20.23
CA GLY A 266 54.85 -14.58 19.42
C GLY A 266 54.76 -16.01 18.83
N ALA A 267 55.69 -16.38 17.94
CA ALA A 267 55.95 -17.72 17.36
C ALA A 267 54.78 -18.43 16.61
N ALA A 268 54.87 -18.88 15.36
CA ALA A 268 55.88 -19.69 14.65
C ALA A 268 55.91 -21.20 15.02
N GLY A 269 55.36 -22.03 14.13
CA GLY A 269 55.45 -23.50 14.15
C GLY A 269 54.10 -24.18 13.87
N ARG A 270 53.97 -25.23 13.05
CA ARG A 270 54.95 -25.95 12.21
C ARG A 270 54.27 -26.50 10.95
N ARG A 271 55.07 -26.75 9.91
CA ARG A 271 54.69 -27.58 8.74
C ARG A 271 54.23 -28.98 9.19
N GLY A 272 53.12 -29.47 8.63
CA GLY A 272 52.78 -30.89 8.54
C GLY A 272 52.46 -31.27 7.09
N LYS A 273 53.36 -31.98 6.41
CA LYS A 273 53.12 -32.52 5.05
C LYS A 273 52.36 -33.85 5.14
N PRO A 274 51.64 -34.26 4.07
CA PRO A 274 50.69 -35.38 4.14
C PRO A 274 51.39 -36.75 4.13
N LYS A 275 50.78 -37.75 4.79
CA LYS A 275 51.07 -39.16 4.57
C LYS A 275 50.12 -39.73 3.51
N ARG A 276 50.65 -39.98 2.31
CA ARG A 276 50.16 -41.05 1.43
C ARG A 276 50.86 -42.36 1.81
N ARG A 277 50.09 -43.43 1.99
CA ARG A 277 50.41 -44.87 1.86
C ARG A 277 49.21 -45.64 2.42
N GLY A 278 48.68 -46.64 1.74
CA GLY A 278 49.03 -47.16 0.41
C GLY A 278 48.00 -48.21 -0.01
#